data_AF-A0A6N2NK10-F1
#
_entry.id   AF-A0A6N2NK10-F1
#
_cell.length_a   1.000
_cell.length_b   1.000
_cell.length_c   1.000
_cell.angle_alpha   90.00
_cell.angle_beta   90.00
_cell.angle_gamma   90.00
#
_symmetry.space_group_name_H-M   'P 1'
#
loop_
_entity.id
_entity.type
_entity.pdbx_description
1 polymer ?
#
loop_
_entity_poly.entity_id
_entity_poly.type
_entity_poly.pdbx_seq_one_letter_code
_entity_poly.pdbx_strand_id
1 'polypeptide(L)' 'MDIARTKNCEKEMLKLLKIGMCCCEWNIENRWDLKEAVAKIEELKEKDNDNDDLSNSYASEVYSSRAMTDDDFSFSVNG' A
#
# COMPACT_ATOMS: atom_id res chain seq x y z
N MET A 1 -7.11 5.53 20.59
CA MET A 1 -6.21 6.02 19.54
C MET A 1 -4.79 5.80 20.03
N ASP A 2 -4.18 4.71 19.58
CA ASP A 2 -3.02 4.09 20.22
C ASP A 2 -1.70 4.80 19.87
N ILE A 3 -1.12 5.48 20.87
CA ILE A 3 0.17 6.17 20.78
C ILE A 3 1.35 5.16 20.66
N ALA A 4 1.13 3.89 21.00
CA ALA A 4 2.11 2.83 20.80
C ALA A 4 2.24 2.42 19.32
N ARG A 5 1.11 2.35 18.61
CA ARG A 5 1.07 2.01 17.17
C ARG A 5 1.78 3.09 16.33
N THR A 6 1.60 4.36 16.68
CA THR A 6 2.21 5.49 15.94
C THR A 6 3.75 5.50 15.99
N LYS A 7 4.39 5.11 17.09
CA LYS A 7 5.86 5.00 17.17
C LYS A 7 6.44 3.88 16.30
N ASN A 8 5.71 2.78 16.12
CA ASN A 8 6.10 1.72 15.18
C ASN A 8 5.98 2.23 13.74
N CYS A 9 4.88 2.92 13.42
CA CYS A 9 4.67 3.50 12.09
C CYS A 9 5.76 4.50 11.69
N GLU A 10 6.23 5.37 12.58
CA GLU A 10 7.32 6.32 12.29
C GLU A 10 8.61 5.61 11.89
N LYS A 11 8.98 4.52 12.59
CA LYS A 11 10.17 3.73 12.26
C LYS A 11 10.03 3.02 10.92
N GLU A 12 8.84 2.51 10.60
CA GLU A 12 8.57 1.87 9.30
C GLU A 12 8.59 2.87 8.15
N MET A 13 8.04 4.07 8.34
CA MET A 13 8.13 5.15 7.36
C MET A 13 9.57 5.53 7.05
N LEU A 14 10.45 5.59 8.07
CA LEU A 14 11.88 5.83 7.85
C LEU A 14 12.55 4.71 7.05
N LYS A 15 12.14 3.44 7.26
CA LYS A 15 12.66 2.32 6.47
C LYS A 15 12.18 2.42 5.02
N LEU A 16 10.90 2.70 4.78
CA LEU A 16 10.36 2.91 3.43
C LEU A 16 11.06 4.08 2.71
N LEU A 17 11.28 5.19 3.42
CA LEU A 17 12.04 6.31 2.88
C LEU A 17 13.45 5.90 2.45
N LYS A 18 14.14 5.10 3.28
CA LYS A 18 15.48 4.58 2.94
C LYS A 18 15.46 3.72 1.68
N ILE A 19 14.45 2.87 1.51
CA ILE A 19 14.25 2.08 0.28
C ILE A 19 14.07 3.02 -0.92
N GLY A 20 13.19 4.03 -0.79
CA GLY A 20 12.97 5.02 -1.84
C GLY A 20 14.25 5.76 -2.24
N MET A 21 15.09 6.12 -1.27
CA MET A 21 16.41 6.72 -1.56
C MET A 21 17.32 5.78 -2.37
N CYS A 22 17.38 4.49 -2.01
CA CYS A 22 18.15 3.50 -2.77
C CYS A 22 17.64 3.33 -4.21
N CYS A 23 16.34 3.45 -4.45
CA CYS A 23 15.75 3.44 -5.80
C CYS A 23 16.05 4.72 -6.61
N CYS A 24 16.37 5.83 -5.95
CA CYS A 24 16.68 7.11 -6.56
C CYS A 24 18.18 7.43 -6.59
N GLU A 25 19.04 6.44 -6.29
CA GLU A 25 20.48 6.64 -6.28
C GLU A 25 21.01 7.15 -7.62
N TRP A 26 21.96 8.09 -7.56
CA TRP A 26 22.54 8.70 -8.76
C TRP A 26 23.38 7.70 -9.54
N ASN A 27 24.13 6.86 -8.83
CA ASN A 27 24.91 5.79 -9.44
C ASN A 27 24.00 4.61 -9.78
N ILE A 28 23.90 4.27 -11.07
CA ILE A 28 23.08 3.18 -11.58
C ILE A 28 23.50 1.84 -10.98
N GLU A 29 24.78 1.62 -10.71
CA GLU A 29 25.28 0.37 -10.13
C GLU A 29 24.83 0.16 -8.67
N ASN A 30 24.55 1.26 -7.96
CA ASN A 30 24.06 1.23 -6.58
C ASN A 30 22.54 1.32 -6.49
N ARG A 31 21.87 1.65 -7.61
CA ARG A 31 20.43 1.83 -7.64
C ARG A 31 19.76 0.46 -7.58
N TRP A 32 18.84 0.32 -6.64
CA TRP A 32 18.05 -0.90 -6.53
C TRP A 32 17.15 -1.08 -7.74
N ASP A 33 17.12 -2.31 -8.24
CA ASP A 33 16.13 -2.70 -9.22
C ASP A 33 14.75 -2.89 -8.57
N LEU A 34 13.70 -2.93 -9.40
CA LEU A 34 12.33 -3.05 -8.92
C LEU A 34 12.10 -4.31 -8.07
N LYS A 35 12.79 -5.41 -8.40
CA LYS A 35 12.64 -6.68 -7.70
C LYS A 35 13.28 -6.63 -6.33
N GLU A 36 14.46 -6.04 -6.21
CA GLU A 36 15.16 -5.80 -4.94
C GLU A 36 14.35 -4.86 -4.03
N ALA A 37 13.84 -3.77 -4.57
CA ALA A 37 13.01 -2.83 -3.83
C ALA A 37 11.73 -3.49 -3.28
N VAL A 38 11.03 -4.28 -4.10
CA VAL A 38 9.82 -5.00 -3.68
C VAL A 38 10.15 -6.02 -2.59
N ALA A 39 11.21 -6.81 -2.74
CA ALA A 39 11.62 -7.77 -1.72
C ALA A 39 11.89 -7.08 -0.37
N LYS A 40 12.54 -5.91 -0.39
CA LYS A 40 12.83 -5.13 0.81
C LYS A 40 11.58 -4.52 1.44
N ILE A 41 10.57 -4.15 0.65
CA ILE A 41 9.27 -3.68 1.16
C ILE A 41 8.50 -4.84 1.80
N GLU A 42 8.54 -6.04 1.21
CA GLU A 42 7.88 -7.22 1.77
C GLU A 42 8.47 -7.63 3.12
N GLU A 43 9.78 -7.49 3.31
CA GLU A 43 10.45 -7.68 4.61
C GLU A 43 9.92 -6.72 5.71
N LEU A 44 9.34 -5.58 5.32
CA LEU A 44 8.77 -4.59 6.25
C LEU A 44 7.33 -4.87 6.65
N LYS A 45 6.62 -5.76 5.94
CA LYS A 45 5.26 -6.13 6.35
C LYS A 45 5.36 -6.88 7.68
N GLU A 46 4.90 -6.26 8.77
CA GLU A 46 4.66 -7.00 10.01
C GLU A 46 3.80 -8.22 9.66
N LYS A 47 4.21 -9.41 10.08
CA LYS A 47 3.31 -10.56 10.11
C LYS A 47 2.18 -10.14 11.04
N ASP A 48 1.05 -9.74 10.47
CA ASP A 48 -0.20 -9.57 11.19
C ASP A 48 -0.32 -10.80 12.09
N ASN A 49 -0.14 -10.58 13.38
CA ASN A 49 -0.23 -11.62 14.37
C ASN A 49 -1.68 -12.08 14.30
N ASP A 50 -1.88 -13.31 13.83
CA ASP A 50 -3.17 -14.01 13.86
C ASP A 50 -3.80 -13.80 15.24
N ASN A 51 -4.84 -12.97 15.35
CA ASN A 51 -5.88 -13.00 16.39
C ASN A 51 -6.91 -11.89 16.11
N ASP A 52 -8.03 -12.33 15.56
CA ASP A 52 -9.39 -12.05 16.01
C ASP A 52 -9.81 -10.59 16.27
N ASP A 53 -10.51 -10.00 15.30
CA ASP A 53 -11.92 -9.57 15.46
C ASP A 53 -12.29 -8.62 14.32
N LEU A 54 -13.02 -9.14 13.33
CA LEU A 54 -14.16 -8.49 12.68
C LEU A 54 -14.73 -9.44 11.62
N SER A 55 -15.47 -10.41 12.13
CA SER A 55 -16.57 -11.04 11.43
C SER A 55 -17.48 -9.96 10.84
N ASN A 56 -17.37 -9.69 9.54
CA ASN A 56 -18.43 -9.03 8.79
C ASN A 56 -19.01 -10.06 7.82
N SER A 57 -19.90 -10.89 8.40
CA SER A 57 -21.05 -11.54 7.80
C SER A 57 -20.96 -11.81 6.30
N TYR A 58 -20.43 -12.98 5.95
CA TYR A 58 -21.13 -13.78 4.94
C TYR A 58 -22.59 -13.88 5.41
N ALA A 59 -23.57 -13.69 4.51
CA ALA A 59 -25.00 -13.55 4.79
C ALA A 59 -25.47 -12.12 5.10
N SER A 60 -25.63 -11.32 4.04
CA SER A 60 -26.92 -10.65 3.83
C SER A 60 -27.28 -10.80 2.35
N GLU A 61 -28.12 -11.79 2.14
CA GLU A 61 -28.79 -12.19 0.92
C GLU A 61 -29.34 -11.00 0.08
N VAL A 62 -29.22 -11.17 -1.24
CA VAL A 62 -30.29 -10.98 -2.24
C VAL A 62 -30.93 -9.58 -2.35
N TYR A 63 -30.62 -8.93 -3.49
CA TYR A 63 -31.40 -7.90 -4.19
C TYR A 63 -31.16 -6.43 -3.81
N SER A 64 -30.39 -5.72 -4.64
CA SER A 64 -30.92 -4.47 -5.23
C SER A 64 -30.15 -4.08 -6.49
N SER A 65 -30.68 -4.49 -7.64
CA SER A 65 -30.26 -4.00 -8.95
C SER A 65 -30.65 -2.52 -9.12
N ARG A 66 -29.71 -1.66 -9.51
CA ARG A 66 -29.96 -0.55 -10.46
C ARG A 66 -28.66 0.01 -11.02
N ALA A 67 -28.53 -0.16 -12.35
CA ALA A 67 -27.50 0.42 -13.20
C ALA A 67 -27.46 1.95 -13.10
N MET A 68 -26.26 2.54 -13.22
CA MET A 68 -26.06 3.87 -13.78
C MET A 68 -24.84 3.80 -14.73
N THR A 69 -25.06 4.33 -15.92
CA THR A 69 -24.27 4.24 -17.16
C THR A 69 -23.15 5.26 -17.23
N ASP A 70 -22.09 4.93 -17.98
CA ASP A 70 -21.02 5.78 -18.57
C ASP A 70 -20.86 7.22 -18.07
N ASP A 71 -19.78 7.47 -17.33
CA ASP A 71 -19.11 8.78 -17.31
C ASP A 71 -17.74 8.64 -18.01
N ASP A 72 -17.68 9.19 -19.22
CA ASP A 72 -16.53 9.32 -20.12
C ASP A 72 -15.47 10.24 -19.48
N PHE A 73 -14.42 9.66 -18.88
CA PHE A 73 -13.27 10.41 -18.38
C PHE A 73 -12.30 10.74 -19.53
N SER A 74 -12.60 11.79 -20.29
CA SER A 74 -11.67 12.38 -21.25
C SER A 74 -10.61 13.22 -20.53
N PHE A 75 -9.37 12.73 -20.49
CA PHE A 75 -8.21 13.52 -20.03
C PHE A 75 -7.59 14.26 -21.22
N SER A 76 -7.93 15.54 -21.40
CA SER A 76 -7.21 16.39 -22.33
C SER A 76 -5.91 16.89 -21.69
N VAL A 77 -4.79 16.38 -22.20
CA VAL A 77 -3.46 16.95 -21.93
C VAL A 77 -3.28 18.15 -22.86
N ASN A 78 -3.29 19.36 -22.32
CA ASN A 78 -2.77 20.51 -23.04
C ASN A 78 -1.26 20.60 -22.75
N GLY A 79 -0.46 20.41 -23.80
CA GLY A 79 0.98 20.65 -23.81
C GLY A 79 1.34 22.13 -23.85
#